data_AF-A0A961LQ93-F1
#
_entry.id   AF-A0A961LQ93-F1
#
_cell.length_a   1.000
_cell.length_b   1.000
_cell.length_c   1.000
_cell.angle_alpha   90.00
_cell.angle_beta   90.00
_cell.angle_gamma   90.00
#
_symmetry.space_group_name_H-M   'P 1'
#
loop_
_entity.id
_entity.type
_entity.pdbx_description
1 polymer ?
#
loop_
_entity_poly.entity_id
_entity_poly.type
_entity_poly.pdbx_seq_one_letter_code
_entity_poly.pdbx_strand_id
1 'polypeptide(L)'
;MTLVVTPEAPETTVLWKALALDDLDEAIAALAEREDIREANIPYSVGYWSAGRTSDHREVSVIEAWATGRGLDAVIWTALKPRFMGESGRIPDIGQVIDSLDGLEGETRAIAERYVRRAPVQITTPYRAVIEERLGWTPHAGDQ
;
A
#
# COMPACT_ATOMS: atom_id res chain seq x y z
N MET A 1 -4.22 -5.10 7.06
CA MET A 1 -4.67 -4.97 5.66
C MET A 1 -5.28 -3.59 5.46
N THR A 2 -4.47 -2.59 5.15
CA THR A 2 -4.97 -1.22 4.89
C THR A 2 -4.34 -0.62 3.65
N LEU A 3 -3.13 -1.07 3.26
CA LEU A 3 -2.32 -0.47 2.21
C LEU A 3 -1.64 -1.55 1.38
N VAL A 4 -2.39 -2.34 0.62
CA VAL A 4 -1.82 -3.16 -0.45
C VAL A 4 -2.59 -2.86 -1.73
N VAL A 5 -1.85 -2.57 -2.81
CA VAL A 5 -2.42 -2.39 -4.13
C VAL A 5 -2.82 -3.77 -4.65
N THR A 6 -4.12 -3.97 -4.91
CA THR A 6 -4.63 -5.19 -5.53
C THR A 6 -5.40 -4.85 -6.81
N PRO A 7 -5.35 -5.69 -7.86
CA PRO A 7 -5.94 -5.36 -9.16
C PRO A 7 -7.45 -5.13 -9.15
N GLU A 8 -8.15 -5.71 -8.18
CA GLU A 8 -9.61 -5.67 -8.07
C GLU A 8 -10.09 -4.59 -7.09
N ALA A 9 -9.17 -3.88 -6.44
CA ALA A 9 -9.53 -2.78 -5.55
C ALA A 9 -9.98 -1.56 -6.37
N PRO A 10 -11.02 -0.84 -5.91
CA PRO A 10 -11.40 0.43 -6.54
C PRO A 10 -10.28 1.45 -6.39
N GLU A 11 -10.19 2.36 -7.35
CA GLU A 11 -9.27 3.50 -7.28
C GLU A 11 -9.47 4.26 -5.95
N THR A 12 -8.35 4.57 -5.30
CA THR A 12 -8.34 5.17 -3.97
C THR A 12 -7.36 6.33 -3.95
N THR A 13 -7.70 7.37 -3.17
CA THR A 13 -6.78 8.49 -2.93
C THR A 13 -5.54 7.98 -2.21
N VAL A 14 -4.38 8.24 -2.79
CA VAL A 14 -3.07 7.92 -2.20
C VAL A 14 -2.33 9.20 -1.81
N LEU A 15 -1.46 9.07 -0.80
CA LEU A 15 -0.49 10.10 -0.46
C LEU A 15 0.81 9.83 -1.20
N TRP A 16 1.45 10.88 -1.69
CA TRP A 16 2.73 10.82 -2.38
C TRP A 16 3.60 12.00 -1.95
N LYS A 17 4.90 11.90 -2.15
CA LYS A 17 5.87 12.94 -1.79
C LYS A 17 6.95 13.00 -2.85
N ALA A 18 7.41 14.20 -3.19
CA ALA A 18 8.59 14.39 -4.02
C ALA A 18 9.82 13.80 -3.31
N LEU A 19 10.62 13.06 -4.08
CA LEU A 19 11.91 12.54 -3.65
C LEU A 19 12.99 13.42 -4.31
N ALA A 20 13.91 13.96 -3.51
CA ALA A 20 14.96 14.85 -3.99
C ALA A 20 16.14 14.04 -4.53
N LEU A 21 15.89 13.28 -5.60
CA LEU A 21 16.88 12.50 -6.33
C LEU A 21 16.64 12.72 -7.83
N ASP A 22 17.73 12.87 -8.57
CA ASP A 22 17.68 13.12 -10.02
C ASP A 22 17.87 11.83 -10.84
N ASP A 23 18.20 10.72 -10.18
CA ASP A 23 18.42 9.41 -10.81
C ASP A 23 17.38 8.38 -10.37
N LEU A 24 16.84 7.64 -11.35
CA LEU A 24 15.78 6.65 -11.11
C LEU A 24 16.31 5.40 -10.39
N ASP A 25 17.53 4.95 -10.67
CA ASP A 25 18.11 3.78 -10.01
C ASP A 25 18.47 4.09 -8.55
N GLU A 26 18.98 5.30 -8.27
CA GLU A 26 19.14 5.80 -6.90
C GLU A 26 17.80 5.87 -6.17
N ALA A 27 16.74 6.34 -6.84
CA ALA A 27 15.40 6.40 -6.27
C ALA A 27 14.85 5.02 -5.93
N ILE A 28 15.00 4.04 -6.84
CA ILE A 28 14.63 2.63 -6.62
C ILE A 28 15.39 2.05 -5.44
N ALA A 29 16.71 2.28 -5.36
CA ALA A 29 17.55 1.79 -4.27
C ALA A 29 17.15 2.41 -2.92
N ALA A 30 16.90 3.72 -2.88
CA ALA A 30 16.47 4.43 -1.68
C ALA A 30 15.12 3.92 -1.16
N LEU A 31 14.17 3.62 -2.06
CA LEU A 31 12.92 3.00 -1.66
C LEU A 31 13.12 1.56 -1.17
N ALA A 32 13.96 0.77 -1.84
CA ALA A 32 14.26 -0.59 -1.41
C ALA A 32 14.90 -0.63 -0.01
N GLU A 33 15.85 0.26 0.28
CA GLU A 33 16.47 0.39 1.61
C GLU A 33 15.43 0.76 2.68
N ARG A 34 14.58 1.75 2.40
CA ARG A 34 13.52 2.18 3.33
C ARG A 34 12.56 1.05 3.70
N GLU A 35 12.30 0.15 2.77
CA GLU A 35 11.29 -0.91 2.88
C GLU A 35 11.92 -2.27 3.23
N ASP A 36 13.22 -2.32 3.52
CA ASP A 36 14.00 -3.55 3.78
C ASP A 36 13.86 -4.61 2.65
N ILE A 37 13.80 -4.13 1.40
CA ILE A 37 13.72 -4.98 0.21
C ILE A 37 15.12 -5.38 -0.23
N ARG A 38 15.42 -6.67 -0.14
CA ARG A 38 16.68 -7.23 -0.66
C ARG A 38 16.80 -7.01 -2.16
N GLU A 39 18.02 -6.78 -2.64
CA GLU A 39 18.32 -6.50 -4.05
C GLU A 39 17.67 -7.51 -5.02
N ALA A 40 17.77 -8.81 -4.71
CA ALA A 40 17.17 -9.88 -5.52
C ALA A 40 15.63 -9.80 -5.64
N ASN A 41 14.96 -9.07 -4.74
CA ASN A 41 13.52 -8.90 -4.71
C ASN A 41 13.05 -7.57 -5.33
N ILE A 42 13.96 -6.63 -5.63
CA ILE A 42 13.62 -5.32 -6.20
C ILE A 42 12.74 -5.46 -7.46
N PRO A 43 13.08 -6.31 -8.47
CA PRO A 43 12.27 -6.45 -9.67
C PRO A 43 10.84 -6.95 -9.44
N TYR A 44 10.55 -7.49 -8.25
CA TYR A 44 9.25 -8.06 -7.89
C TYR A 44 8.51 -7.26 -6.82
N SER A 45 9.16 -6.28 -6.20
CA SER A 45 8.68 -5.60 -4.98
C SER A 45 8.73 -4.08 -5.10
N VAL A 46 9.39 -3.54 -6.12
CA VAL A 46 9.48 -2.10 -6.40
C VAL A 46 8.97 -1.85 -7.81
N GLY A 47 7.86 -1.13 -7.89
CA GLY A 47 7.34 -0.63 -9.15
C GLY A 47 7.91 0.75 -9.46
N TYR A 48 8.11 1.01 -10.75
CA TYR A 48 8.54 2.30 -11.25
C TYR A 48 7.98 2.61 -12.63
N TRP A 49 7.85 3.90 -12.89
CA TRP A 49 7.52 4.48 -14.20
C TRP A 49 8.32 5.77 -14.42
N SER A 50 8.83 5.94 -15.64
CA SER A 50 9.32 7.19 -16.21
C SER A 50 9.05 7.19 -17.72
N ALA A 51 9.20 8.33 -18.38
CA ALA A 51 8.93 8.48 -19.81
C ALA A 51 9.73 7.53 -20.74
N GLY A 52 10.84 6.95 -20.25
CA GLY A 52 11.71 6.05 -21.03
C GLY A 52 11.88 4.65 -20.45
N ARG A 53 11.37 4.38 -19.25
CA ARG A 53 11.60 3.12 -18.54
C ARG A 53 10.47 2.81 -17.56
N THR A 54 9.98 1.57 -17.62
CA THR A 54 8.90 1.09 -16.74
C THR A 54 9.23 -0.28 -16.19
N SER A 55 8.67 -0.59 -15.03
CA SER A 55 8.70 -1.94 -14.45
C SER A 55 7.64 -2.85 -15.09
N ASP A 56 7.69 -4.15 -14.82
CA ASP A 56 6.71 -5.15 -15.31
C ASP A 56 5.47 -5.30 -14.39
N HIS A 57 5.21 -4.29 -13.57
CA HIS A 57 4.08 -4.28 -12.64
C HIS A 57 2.77 -3.89 -13.35
N ARG A 58 1.65 -4.51 -12.95
CA ARG A 58 0.37 -4.39 -13.67
C ARG A 58 -0.24 -3.00 -13.55
N GLU A 59 0.00 -2.34 -12.43
CA GLU A 59 -0.49 -1.01 -12.09
C GLU A 59 0.25 0.12 -12.83
N VAL A 60 1.32 -0.18 -13.56
CA VAL A 60 2.17 0.81 -14.27
C VAL A 60 1.34 1.72 -15.16
N SER A 61 0.41 1.19 -15.96
CA SER A 61 -0.38 2.01 -16.89
C SER A 61 -1.32 3.00 -16.19
N VAL A 62 -1.86 2.63 -15.03
CA VAL A 62 -2.72 3.55 -14.24
C VAL A 62 -1.86 4.63 -13.57
N ILE A 63 -0.70 4.25 -13.04
CA ILE A 63 0.26 5.17 -12.42
C ILE A 63 0.85 6.12 -13.46
N GLU A 64 1.16 5.65 -14.66
CA GLU A 64 1.60 6.46 -15.81
C GLU A 64 0.59 7.55 -16.14
N ALA A 65 -0.69 7.20 -16.30
CA ALA A 65 -1.74 8.16 -16.61
C ALA A 65 -1.88 9.22 -15.50
N TRP A 66 -1.84 8.77 -14.23
CA TRP A 66 -1.86 9.64 -13.06
C TRP A 66 -0.64 10.57 -12.99
N ALA A 67 0.56 10.05 -13.27
CA ALA A 67 1.81 10.79 -13.20
C ALA A 67 1.93 11.83 -14.32
N THR A 68 1.57 11.44 -15.54
CA THR A 68 1.55 12.32 -16.71
C THR A 68 0.55 13.46 -16.51
N GLY A 69 -0.64 13.17 -16.00
CA GLY A 69 -1.65 14.18 -15.66
C GLY A 69 -1.20 15.18 -14.58
N ARG A 70 -0.10 14.88 -13.87
CA ARG A 70 0.51 15.71 -12.83
C ARG A 70 1.83 16.36 -13.24
N GLY A 71 2.35 16.05 -14.43
CA GLY A 71 3.66 16.52 -14.87
C GLY A 71 4.81 15.99 -14.02
N LEU A 72 4.70 14.75 -13.52
CA LEU A 72 5.80 14.09 -12.81
C LEU A 72 6.74 13.42 -13.81
N ASP A 73 8.05 13.57 -13.60
CA ASP A 73 9.07 12.97 -14.46
C ASP A 73 9.23 11.45 -14.23
N ALA A 74 9.05 11.02 -12.99
CA ALA A 74 9.11 9.62 -12.58
C ALA A 74 8.28 9.36 -11.33
N VAL A 75 7.88 8.10 -11.15
CA VAL A 75 7.20 7.60 -9.96
C VAL A 75 7.79 6.25 -9.57
N ILE A 76 8.01 6.07 -8.28
CA ILE A 76 8.40 4.77 -7.68
C ILE A 76 7.44 4.43 -6.55
N TRP A 77 7.16 3.15 -6.36
CA TRP A 77 6.27 2.67 -5.30
C TRP A 77 6.60 1.25 -4.86
N THR A 78 6.15 0.89 -3.66
CA THR A 78 6.21 -0.48 -3.17
C THR A 78 5.15 -1.32 -3.85
N ALA A 79 5.57 -2.28 -4.67
CA ALA A 79 4.70 -3.21 -5.38
C ALA A 79 4.62 -4.58 -4.68
N LEU A 80 4.49 -4.56 -3.35
CA LEU A 80 4.47 -5.77 -2.53
C LEU A 80 3.20 -6.58 -2.80
N LYS A 81 3.36 -7.90 -2.93
CA LYS A 81 2.22 -8.82 -3.07
C LYS A 81 1.38 -8.81 -1.79
N PRO A 82 0.04 -8.90 -1.90
CA PRO A 82 -0.82 -9.07 -0.74
C PRO A 82 -0.42 -10.32 0.04
N ARG A 83 -0.43 -10.20 1.37
CA ARG A 83 -0.17 -11.33 2.26
C ARG A 83 -1.30 -11.41 3.27
N PHE A 84 -1.90 -12.60 3.39
CA PHE A 84 -2.95 -12.87 4.35
C PHE A 84 -2.69 -14.20 5.03
N MET A 85 -2.76 -14.24 6.37
CA MET A 85 -2.50 -15.45 7.17
C MET A 85 -1.20 -16.18 6.84
N GLY A 86 -0.14 -15.44 6.48
CA GLY A 86 1.16 -16.02 6.10
C GLY A 86 1.25 -16.50 4.65
N GLU A 87 0.14 -16.52 3.91
CA GLU A 87 0.10 -16.88 2.49
C GLU A 87 0.33 -15.65 1.61
N SER A 88 1.36 -15.71 0.76
CA SER A 88 1.70 -14.66 -0.20
C SER A 88 0.82 -14.77 -1.45
N GLY A 89 0.35 -13.62 -1.96
CA GLY A 89 -0.52 -13.52 -3.12
C GLY A 89 -2.01 -13.73 -2.82
N ARG A 90 -2.38 -14.08 -1.58
CA ARG A 90 -3.79 -14.28 -1.21
C ARG A 90 -4.47 -12.94 -0.92
N ILE A 91 -5.53 -12.67 -1.67
CA ILE A 91 -6.46 -11.58 -1.42
C ILE A 91 -7.66 -12.19 -0.69
N PRO A 92 -7.83 -11.96 0.63
CA PRO A 92 -9.01 -12.40 1.36
C PRO A 92 -10.21 -11.55 0.98
N ASP A 93 -11.41 -12.11 1.06
CA ASP A 93 -12.63 -11.32 1.03
C ASP A 93 -12.83 -10.56 2.37
N ILE A 94 -13.76 -9.61 2.38
CA ILE A 94 -13.99 -8.78 3.56
C ILE A 94 -14.49 -9.57 4.78
N GLY A 95 -15.27 -10.64 4.58
CA GLY A 95 -15.75 -11.49 5.67
C GLY A 95 -14.58 -12.19 6.36
N GLN A 96 -13.68 -12.78 5.57
CA GLN A 96 -12.45 -13.40 6.07
C GLN A 96 -11.57 -12.43 6.86
N VAL A 97 -11.49 -11.17 6.43
CA VAL A 97 -10.74 -10.14 7.15
C VAL A 97 -11.39 -9.81 8.49
N ILE A 98 -12.73 -9.65 8.52
CA ILE A 98 -13.44 -9.37 9.78
C ILE A 98 -13.31 -10.54 10.75
N ASP A 99 -13.56 -11.78 10.30
CA ASP A 99 -13.44 -12.97 11.15
C ASP A 99 -12.01 -13.12 11.71
N SER A 100 -11.00 -12.88 10.86
CA SER A 100 -9.60 -12.89 11.26
C SER A 100 -9.28 -11.85 12.32
N LEU A 101 -9.78 -10.61 12.17
CA LEU A 101 -9.47 -9.51 13.08
C LEU A 101 -10.24 -9.64 14.40
N ASP A 102 -11.48 -10.12 14.34
CA ASP A 102 -12.32 -10.30 15.52
C ASP A 102 -11.84 -11.46 16.39
N GLY A 103 -11.25 -12.50 15.79
CA GLY A 103 -10.59 -13.60 16.50
C GLY A 103 -9.23 -13.25 17.12
N LEU A 104 -8.69 -12.04 16.92
CA LEU A 104 -7.44 -11.62 17.58
C LEU A 104 -7.67 -11.30 19.05
N GLU A 105 -6.72 -11.70 19.89
CA GLU A 105 -6.72 -11.44 21.33
C GLU A 105 -5.42 -10.74 21.78
N GLY A 106 -5.49 -10.13 22.97
CA GLY A 106 -4.34 -9.55 23.66
C GLY A 106 -3.57 -8.52 22.84
N GLU A 107 -2.25 -8.63 22.86
CA GLU A 107 -1.34 -7.69 22.20
C GLU A 107 -1.51 -7.68 20.68
N THR A 108 -1.78 -8.84 20.07
CA THR A 108 -1.97 -8.94 18.61
C THR A 108 -3.19 -8.13 18.15
N ARG A 109 -4.30 -8.18 18.90
CA ARG A 109 -5.48 -7.35 18.62
C ARG A 109 -5.15 -5.87 18.76
N ALA A 110 -4.49 -5.49 19.84
CA ALA A 110 -4.11 -4.10 20.10
C ALA A 110 -3.19 -3.53 19.01
N ILE A 111 -2.24 -4.32 18.50
CA ILE A 111 -1.37 -3.93 17.39
C ILE A 111 -2.17 -3.76 16.10
N ALA A 112 -3.05 -4.70 15.77
CA ALA A 112 -3.87 -4.65 14.56
C ALA A 112 -4.84 -3.45 14.56
N GLU A 113 -5.53 -3.23 15.68
CA GLU A 113 -6.41 -2.09 15.88
C GLU A 113 -5.65 -0.78 15.72
N ARG A 114 -4.52 -0.63 16.42
CA ARG A 114 -3.68 0.57 16.33
C ARG A 114 -3.22 0.84 14.89
N TYR A 115 -2.89 -0.20 14.15
CA TYR A 115 -2.48 -0.09 12.75
C TYR A 115 -3.63 0.43 11.87
N VAL A 116 -4.86 -0.07 12.05
CA VAL A 116 -6.04 0.40 11.32
C VAL A 116 -6.36 1.85 11.66
N ARG A 117 -6.41 2.19 12.95
CA ARG A 117 -6.75 3.54 13.42
C ARG A 117 -5.76 4.61 12.94
N ARG A 118 -4.47 4.27 12.84
CA ARG A 118 -3.40 5.17 12.41
C ARG A 118 -3.26 5.30 10.90
N ALA A 119 -4.00 4.54 10.10
CA ALA A 119 -3.99 4.73 8.66
C ALA A 119 -4.49 6.15 8.34
N PRO A 120 -3.81 6.93 7.47
CA PRO A 120 -4.22 8.30 7.14
C PRO A 120 -5.68 8.37 6.71
N VAL A 121 -6.47 9.28 7.27
CA VAL A 121 -7.94 9.33 7.07
C VAL A 121 -8.35 9.51 5.60
N GLN A 122 -7.47 10.07 4.77
CA GLN A 122 -7.67 10.24 3.34
C GLN A 122 -7.61 8.92 2.55
N ILE A 123 -7.03 7.87 3.14
CA ILE A 123 -6.90 6.55 2.54
C ILE A 123 -8.02 5.65 3.08
N THR A 124 -9.20 5.77 2.49
CA THR A 124 -10.37 4.96 2.84
C THR A 124 -10.56 3.85 1.83
N THR A 125 -9.98 2.69 2.12
CA THR A 125 -10.25 1.47 1.33
C THR A 125 -11.62 0.88 1.69
N PRO A 126 -12.27 0.11 0.80
CA PRO A 126 -13.52 -0.59 1.13
C PRO A 126 -13.39 -1.48 2.37
N TYR A 127 -12.22 -2.11 2.54
CA TYR A 127 -11.94 -2.95 3.71
C TYR A 127 -11.91 -2.12 4.98
N ARG A 128 -11.26 -0.96 4.96
CA ARG A 128 -11.18 -0.06 6.10
C ARG A 128 -12.56 0.40 6.55
N ALA A 129 -13.42 0.81 5.60
CA ALA A 129 -14.77 1.27 5.92
C ALA A 129 -15.58 0.20 6.68
N VAL A 130 -15.51 -1.06 6.23
CA VAL A 130 -16.21 -2.18 6.89
C VAL A 130 -15.56 -2.54 8.23
N ILE A 131 -14.23 -2.49 8.35
CA ILE A 131 -13.54 -2.72 9.64
C ILE A 131 -13.96 -1.66 10.68
N GLU A 132 -14.00 -0.39 10.28
CA GLU A 132 -14.44 0.71 11.14
C GLU A 132 -15.89 0.53 11.58
N GLU A 133 -16.79 0.18 10.65
CA GLU A 133 -18.21 -0.09 10.95
C GLU A 133 -18.39 -1.28 11.89
N ARG A 134 -17.69 -2.40 11.64
CA ARG A 134 -17.95 -3.68 12.33
C ARG A 134 -17.20 -3.82 13.65
N LEU A 135 -15.98 -3.29 13.74
CA LEU A 135 -15.11 -3.44 14.93
C LEU A 135 -14.98 -2.14 15.73
N GLY A 136 -15.49 -1.01 15.22
CA GLY A 136 -15.36 0.30 15.88
C GLY A 136 -13.94 0.86 15.87
N TRP A 137 -13.07 0.36 14.99
CA TRP A 137 -11.65 0.72 14.89
C TRP A 137 -11.42 2.01 14.10
N THR A 138 -12.08 3.10 14.52
CA THR A 138 -12.04 4.41 13.86
C THR A 138 -10.81 5.26 14.21
N PRO A 139 -10.41 6.22 13.37
CA PRO A 139 -9.36 7.19 13.70
C PRO A 139 -9.66 7.96 14.99
N HIS A 140 -8.64 8.33 15.76
CA HIS A 140 -8.84 9.24 16.88
C HIS A 140 -8.92 10.68 16.38
N ALA A 141 -9.68 11.54 17.09
CA ALA A 141 -9.96 12.92 16.70
C ALA A 141 -8.73 13.87 16.63
N GLY A 142 -7.50 13.36 16.68
CA GLY A 142 -6.25 14.15 16.63
C GLY A 142 -5.19 13.62 15.65
N ASP A 143 -5.47 12.58 14.86
CA ASP A 143 -4.50 11.97 13.93
C ASP A 143 -4.48 12.65 12.53
N GLN A 144 -4.63 13.99 12.47
CA GLN A 144 -4.63 14.79 11.22
C GLN A 144 -3.23 15.27 10.82
#